data_AF-A0A4Q1DGT2-F1
#
_entry.id   AF-A0A4Q1DGT2-F1
#
_cell.length_a   1.000
_cell.length_b   1.000
_cell.length_c   1.000
_cell.angle_alpha   90.00
_cell.angle_beta   90.00
_cell.angle_gamma   90.00
#
_symmetry.space_group_name_H-M   'P 1'
#
loop_
_entity.id
_entity.type
_entity.pdbx_description
1 polymer ?
#
loop_
_entity_poly.entity_id
_entity_poly.type
_entity_poly.pdbx_seq_one_letter_code
_entity_poly.pdbx_strand_id
1 'polypeptide(L)'
;MKKVLKPLIAVIVLALIPWLGVTYGKLDYVFAIIIPYAAGVILALGMLFRLVDWLRRPVPFNIPTTCGQEKSLDWVKTNTLECPSNPFMAALRVLSEVFLFRSLFRNTKAEMAGGPKLVYGSHKWLWLGGLAFHWSMLIIVIRHARFFLATLPVPIELLDTADRFLDVTVPAFYITDAVALAAITFLVLRRLSDAKMRILSLSTDYFPLFLFGAIAIVGISMRYVTKVNIMPVKALAMTLASFGFSEPEPIGALFYVHLFLVCVLLAYIPFSKLVHMGGIFLSPTRNLPNNSRAKWHKNPWNPDIKFRTYAEYEDEFREKMKKAGIPVEKQ
;
A
#
# COMPACT_ATOMS: atom_id res chain seq x y z
N MET A 1 10.08 23.13 9.53
CA MET A 1 8.71 23.65 9.29
C MET A 1 8.31 23.67 7.82
N LYS A 2 9.12 24.20 6.89
CA LYS A 2 8.80 24.24 5.43
C LYS A 2 8.33 22.89 4.85
N LYS A 3 8.94 21.77 5.30
CA LYS A 3 8.58 20.41 4.85
C LYS A 3 7.11 20.03 5.12
N VAL A 4 6.51 20.62 6.16
CA VAL A 4 5.13 20.34 6.63
C VAL A 4 4.17 21.39 6.10
N LEU A 5 4.57 22.67 6.11
CA LEU A 5 3.69 23.77 5.71
C LEU A 5 3.37 23.73 4.21
N LYS A 6 4.35 23.43 3.36
CA LYS A 6 4.16 23.32 1.90
C LYS A 6 3.04 22.34 1.51
N PRO A 7 3.06 21.06 1.95
CA PRO A 7 2.01 20.12 1.60
C PRO A 7 0.64 20.50 2.19
N LEU A 8 0.60 21.11 3.39
CA LEU A 8 -0.66 21.60 3.96
C LEU A 8 -1.27 22.71 3.09
N ILE A 9 -0.49 23.73 2.73
CA ILE A 9 -0.91 24.82 1.84
C ILE A 9 -1.33 24.24 0.48
N ALA A 10 -0.57 23.29 -0.08
CA ALA A 10 -0.92 22.66 -1.35
C ALA A 10 -2.31 22.01 -1.31
N VAL A 11 -2.63 21.26 -0.25
CA VAL A 11 -3.95 20.64 -0.09
C VAL A 11 -5.07 21.68 0.06
N ILE A 12 -4.83 22.78 0.80
CA ILE A 12 -5.79 23.88 0.92
C ILE A 12 -6.05 24.53 -0.45
N VAL A 13 -4.99 24.83 -1.21
CA VAL A 13 -5.11 25.39 -2.56
C VAL A 13 -5.88 24.42 -3.47
N LEU A 14 -5.56 23.13 -3.42
CA LEU A 14 -6.28 22.11 -4.19
C LEU A 14 -7.77 22.04 -3.83
N ALA A 15 -8.15 22.24 -2.56
CA ALA A 15 -9.55 22.28 -2.15
C ALA A 15 -10.27 23.56 -2.63
N LEU A 16 -9.57 24.70 -2.72
CA LEU A 16 -10.15 25.96 -3.18
C LEU A 16 -10.45 25.98 -4.68
N ILE A 17 -9.67 25.27 -5.51
CA ILE A 17 -9.85 25.20 -6.97
C ILE A 17 -11.29 24.79 -7.38
N PRO A 18 -11.80 23.61 -6.99
CA PRO A 18 -13.16 23.19 -7.34
C PRO A 18 -14.21 24.06 -6.65
N TRP A 19 -13.94 24.55 -5.44
CA TRP A 19 -14.88 25.43 -4.73
C TRP A 19 -15.11 26.73 -5.51
N LEU A 20 -14.05 27.42 -5.92
CA LEU A 20 -14.15 28.64 -6.73
C LEU A 20 -14.70 28.36 -8.12
N GLY A 21 -14.22 27.29 -8.77
CA GLY A 21 -14.60 26.93 -10.13
C GLY A 21 -16.08 26.62 -10.29
N VAL A 22 -16.68 25.93 -9.32
CA VAL A 22 -18.13 25.63 -9.35
C VAL A 22 -18.94 26.84 -8.88
N THR A 23 -18.53 27.51 -7.80
CA THR A 23 -19.32 28.63 -7.22
C THR A 23 -19.40 29.83 -8.15
N TYR A 24 -18.30 30.18 -8.83
CA TYR A 24 -18.21 31.40 -9.64
C TYR A 24 -18.05 31.12 -11.14
N GLY A 25 -17.44 29.98 -11.50
CA GLY A 25 -17.10 29.66 -12.88
C GLY A 25 -18.08 28.74 -13.62
N LYS A 26 -19.09 28.18 -12.93
CA LYS A 26 -20.03 27.18 -13.49
C LYS A 26 -19.32 25.99 -14.16
N LEU A 27 -18.20 25.55 -13.58
CA LEU A 27 -17.35 24.48 -14.12
C LEU A 27 -17.78 23.07 -13.68
N ASP A 28 -19.04 22.89 -13.29
CA ASP A 28 -19.60 21.63 -12.77
C ASP A 28 -19.24 20.42 -13.65
N TYR A 29 -19.45 20.53 -14.97
CA TYR A 29 -19.17 19.45 -15.92
C TYR A 29 -17.69 19.04 -15.92
N VAL A 30 -16.77 20.00 -15.84
CA VAL A 30 -15.32 19.74 -15.83
C VAL A 30 -14.94 18.93 -14.58
N PHE A 31 -15.46 19.33 -13.41
CA PHE A 31 -15.16 18.67 -12.14
C PHE A 31 -15.93 17.36 -11.93
N ALA A 32 -17.12 17.20 -12.51
CA ALA A 32 -17.92 15.98 -12.41
C ALA A 32 -17.52 14.88 -13.40
N ILE A 33 -17.10 15.25 -14.62
CA ILE A 33 -16.95 14.30 -15.73
C ILE A 33 -15.50 14.24 -16.20
N ILE A 34 -14.96 15.36 -16.67
CA ILE A 34 -13.64 15.39 -17.34
C ILE A 34 -12.52 14.99 -16.37
N ILE A 35 -12.47 15.62 -15.19
CA ILE A 35 -11.41 15.38 -14.21
C ILE A 35 -11.45 13.94 -13.66
N PRO A 36 -12.61 13.37 -13.27
CA PRO A 36 -12.69 11.98 -12.85
C PRO A 36 -12.21 10.99 -13.91
N TYR A 37 -12.60 11.16 -15.18
CA TYR A 37 -12.10 10.29 -16.25
C TYR A 37 -10.59 10.43 -16.45
N ALA A 38 -10.07 11.65 -16.47
CA ALA A 38 -8.63 11.88 -16.59
C ALA A 38 -7.86 11.23 -15.43
N ALA A 39 -8.35 11.38 -14.20
CA ALA A 39 -7.74 10.77 -13.02
C ALA A 39 -7.80 9.23 -13.06
N GLY A 40 -8.92 8.66 -13.53
CA GLY A 40 -9.07 7.23 -13.74
C GLY A 40 -8.09 6.68 -14.76
N VAL A 41 -7.91 7.36 -15.90
CA VAL A 41 -6.94 7.00 -16.94
C VAL A 41 -5.51 7.09 -16.41
N ILE A 42 -5.15 8.17 -15.71
CA ILE A 42 -3.82 8.33 -15.09
C ILE A 42 -3.54 7.22 -14.09
N LEU A 43 -4.51 6.89 -13.22
CA LEU A 43 -4.38 5.81 -12.26
C LEU A 43 -4.17 4.47 -12.97
N ALA A 44 -5.02 4.13 -13.95
CA ALA A 44 -4.98 2.86 -14.66
C ALA A 44 -3.66 2.68 -15.42
N LEU A 45 -3.28 3.66 -16.24
CA LEU A 45 -2.04 3.59 -17.02
C LEU A 45 -0.80 3.67 -16.13
N GLY A 46 -0.83 4.52 -15.10
CA GLY A 46 0.27 4.64 -14.15
C GLY A 46 0.50 3.36 -13.35
N MET A 47 -0.56 2.69 -12.89
CA MET A 47 -0.46 1.42 -12.18
C MET A 47 -0.08 0.27 -13.11
N LEU A 48 -0.57 0.25 -14.35
CA LEU A 48 -0.14 -0.71 -15.37
C LEU A 48 1.36 -0.57 -15.67
N PHE A 49 1.85 0.66 -15.83
CA PHE A 49 3.27 0.94 -16.02
C PHE A 49 4.10 0.41 -14.84
N ARG A 50 3.67 0.66 -13.59
CA ARG A 50 4.34 0.13 -12.39
C ARG A 50 4.34 -1.40 -12.36
N LEU A 51 3.21 -2.03 -12.65
CA LEU A 51 3.08 -3.47 -12.68
C LEU A 51 4.03 -4.09 -13.71
N VAL A 52 4.06 -3.55 -14.93
CA VAL A 52 4.96 -4.02 -16.00
C VAL A 52 6.43 -3.80 -15.62
N ASP A 53 6.79 -2.63 -15.06
CA ASP A 53 8.15 -2.36 -14.57
C ASP A 53 8.58 -3.38 -13.51
N TRP A 54 7.70 -3.71 -12.55
CA TRP A 54 8.01 -4.70 -11.51
C TRP A 54 8.13 -6.12 -12.05
N LEU A 55 7.22 -6.54 -12.93
CA LEU A 55 7.23 -7.89 -13.51
C LEU A 55 8.42 -8.14 -14.45
N ARG A 56 8.90 -7.09 -15.13
CA ARG A 56 10.08 -7.18 -16.02
C ARG A 56 11.39 -7.24 -15.25
N ARG A 57 11.41 -6.88 -13.96
CA ARG A 57 12.63 -6.92 -13.16
C ARG A 57 12.96 -8.38 -12.82
N PRO A 58 14.13 -8.89 -13.25
CA PRO A 58 14.54 -10.24 -12.93
C PRO A 58 14.75 -10.41 -11.43
N VAL A 59 14.46 -11.61 -10.92
CA VAL A 59 14.75 -12.00 -9.54
C VAL A 59 15.69 -13.20 -9.58
N PRO A 60 17.01 -12.97 -9.78
CA PRO A 60 17.96 -14.05 -10.02
C PRO A 60 18.23 -14.91 -8.79
N PHE A 61 17.98 -14.35 -7.60
CA PHE A 61 18.25 -14.99 -6.32
C PHE A 61 17.00 -15.01 -5.45
N ASN A 62 16.87 -16.10 -4.72
CA ASN A 62 15.86 -16.22 -3.69
C ASN A 62 16.34 -15.51 -2.42
N ILE A 63 15.88 -14.26 -2.22
CA ILE A 63 16.33 -13.33 -1.17
C ILE A 63 15.24 -12.98 -0.14
N PRO A 64 14.49 -13.94 0.41
CA PRO A 64 13.46 -13.64 1.39
C PRO A 64 14.12 -13.15 2.67
N THR A 65 13.63 -12.04 3.19
CA THR A 65 14.02 -11.59 4.54
C THR A 65 13.47 -12.58 5.55
N THR A 66 14.33 -13.12 6.43
CA THR A 66 13.93 -14.04 7.49
C THR A 66 14.21 -13.41 8.85
N CYS A 67 13.31 -13.63 9.80
CA CYS A 67 13.41 -13.06 11.16
C CYS A 67 13.15 -14.10 12.26
N GLY A 68 13.08 -15.39 11.90
CA GLY A 68 12.76 -16.47 12.80
C GLY A 68 13.40 -17.78 12.36
N GLN A 69 13.20 -18.82 13.18
CA GLN A 69 13.81 -20.13 12.98
C GLN A 69 13.41 -20.75 11.63
N GLU A 70 14.40 -21.11 10.82
CA GLU A 70 14.20 -21.82 9.56
C GLU A 70 13.86 -23.29 9.75
N LYS A 71 13.27 -23.91 8.72
CA LYS A 71 12.99 -25.35 8.72
C LYS A 71 14.32 -26.10 8.62
N SER A 72 14.68 -26.82 9.67
CA SER A 72 15.91 -27.61 9.72
C SER A 72 15.62 -29.07 10.11
N LEU A 73 15.70 -29.39 11.40
CA LEU A 73 15.51 -30.73 11.96
C LEU A 73 14.10 -30.84 12.55
N ASP A 74 13.52 -32.05 12.55
CA ASP A 74 12.11 -32.27 12.92
C ASP A 74 11.77 -31.86 14.37
N TRP A 75 12.77 -31.85 15.26
CA TRP A 75 12.62 -31.43 16.65
C TRP A 75 12.85 -29.93 16.88
N VAL A 76 13.33 -29.17 15.88
CA VAL A 76 13.54 -27.73 15.98
C VAL A 76 12.30 -26.99 15.50
N LYS A 77 11.59 -26.35 16.44
CA LYS A 77 10.35 -25.61 16.15
C LYS A 77 10.60 -24.50 15.11
N THR A 78 10.02 -24.68 13.93
CA THR A 78 10.13 -23.73 12.83
C THR A 78 9.17 -22.55 13.02
N ASN A 79 9.58 -21.34 12.64
CA ASN A 79 8.69 -20.19 12.56
C ASN A 79 8.22 -19.96 11.12
N THR A 80 7.11 -20.59 10.76
CA THR A 80 6.63 -20.69 9.36
C THR A 80 6.31 -19.36 8.70
N LEU A 81 5.92 -18.33 9.46
CA LEU A 81 5.56 -17.03 8.91
C LEU A 81 6.73 -16.04 8.90
N GLU A 82 7.70 -16.22 9.79
CA GLU A 82 8.94 -15.43 9.82
C GLU A 82 10.05 -16.01 8.94
N CYS A 83 9.97 -17.29 8.62
CA CYS A 83 10.88 -18.01 7.74
C CYS A 83 10.08 -19.03 6.90
N PRO A 84 9.31 -18.57 5.89
CA PRO A 84 8.44 -19.44 5.10
C PRO A 84 9.25 -20.44 4.29
N SER A 85 8.92 -21.73 4.36
CA SER A 85 9.65 -22.78 3.62
C SER A 85 9.01 -23.13 2.27
N ASN A 86 7.77 -22.68 2.03
CA ASN A 86 7.02 -22.95 0.81
C ASN A 86 6.17 -21.73 0.39
N PRO A 87 5.67 -21.70 -0.86
CA PRO A 87 4.93 -20.54 -1.39
C PRO A 87 3.67 -20.18 -0.59
N PHE A 88 2.96 -21.17 -0.04
CA PHE A 88 1.76 -20.93 0.77
C PHE A 88 2.09 -20.19 2.08
N MET A 89 3.17 -20.58 2.76
CA MET A 89 3.66 -19.87 3.95
C MET A 89 4.13 -18.45 3.61
N ALA A 90 4.75 -18.26 2.44
CA ALA A 90 5.16 -16.93 1.98
C ALA A 90 3.95 -16.04 1.66
N ALA A 91 2.90 -16.61 1.06
CA ALA A 91 1.63 -15.92 0.85
C ALA A 91 0.99 -15.51 2.18
N LEU A 92 0.87 -16.43 3.15
CA LEU A 92 0.36 -16.11 4.49
C LEU A 92 1.18 -15.03 5.19
N ARG A 93 2.51 -15.04 5.04
CA ARG A 93 3.36 -13.96 5.53
C ARG A 93 2.97 -12.62 4.91
N VAL A 94 2.87 -12.54 3.59
CA VAL A 94 2.48 -11.31 2.89
C VAL A 94 1.08 -10.85 3.35
N LEU A 95 0.10 -11.75 3.42
CA LEU A 95 -1.25 -11.42 3.92
C LEU A 95 -1.22 -10.89 5.36
N SER A 96 -0.40 -11.49 6.23
CA SER A 96 -0.26 -11.01 7.62
C SER A 96 0.40 -9.62 7.71
N GLU A 97 1.27 -9.27 6.76
CA GLU A 97 1.82 -7.91 6.68
C GLU A 97 0.78 -6.94 6.12
N VAL A 98 -0.01 -7.33 5.12
CA VAL A 98 -1.06 -6.48 4.51
C VAL A 98 -2.18 -6.16 5.51
N PHE A 99 -2.73 -7.19 6.18
CA PHE A 99 -3.92 -7.03 7.01
C PHE A 99 -3.61 -6.68 8.46
N LEU A 100 -2.44 -7.08 8.97
CA LEU A 100 -2.13 -6.99 10.40
C LEU A 100 -0.82 -6.24 10.70
N PHE A 101 -0.08 -5.75 9.70
CA PHE A 101 1.24 -5.12 9.88
C PHE A 101 2.13 -5.86 10.88
N ARG A 102 2.13 -7.20 10.80
CA ARG A 102 2.70 -8.07 11.83
C ARG A 102 4.14 -7.71 12.18
N SER A 103 4.94 -7.27 11.20
CA SER A 103 6.32 -6.84 11.44
C SER A 103 6.48 -5.71 12.47
N LEU A 104 5.50 -4.81 12.62
CA LEU A 104 5.56 -3.71 13.59
C LEU A 104 5.35 -4.18 15.04
N PHE A 105 4.75 -5.35 15.23
CA PHE A 105 4.55 -5.96 16.54
C PHE A 105 5.81 -6.69 17.05
N ARG A 106 6.85 -6.81 16.21
CA ARG A 106 8.14 -7.41 16.56
C ARG A 106 9.04 -6.44 17.33
N ASN A 107 10.10 -6.98 17.94
CA ASN A 107 11.15 -6.22 18.64
C ASN A 107 12.08 -5.44 17.69
N THR A 108 11.52 -4.55 16.89
CA THR A 108 12.20 -3.77 15.84
C THR A 108 12.75 -2.43 16.31
N LYS A 109 12.44 -2.02 17.55
CA LYS A 109 12.87 -0.76 18.15
C LYS A 109 14.08 -1.01 19.06
N ALA A 110 15.26 -0.57 18.68
CA ALA A 110 16.44 -0.66 19.53
C ALA A 110 16.65 0.66 20.32
N GLU A 111 16.75 0.58 21.64
CA GLU A 111 16.94 1.72 22.55
C GLU A 111 18.03 1.42 23.59
N MET A 112 18.79 2.44 23.97
CA MET A 112 19.78 2.31 25.04
C MET A 112 19.06 2.49 26.38
N ALA A 113 19.17 1.51 27.28
CA ALA A 113 18.60 1.59 28.62
C ALA A 113 19.71 1.74 29.67
N GLY A 114 19.82 2.94 30.25
CA GLY A 114 20.63 3.20 31.45
C GLY A 114 22.11 2.78 31.37
N GLY A 115 22.76 2.96 30.20
CA GLY A 115 24.17 2.57 29.98
C GLY A 115 24.39 1.97 28.59
N PRO A 116 25.45 1.15 28.36
CA PRO A 116 25.75 0.52 27.07
C PRO A 116 24.81 -0.65 26.72
N LYS A 117 23.65 -0.76 27.37
CA LYS A 117 22.71 -1.88 27.17
C LYS A 117 21.67 -1.52 26.11
N LEU A 118 21.67 -2.27 25.01
CA LEU A 118 20.69 -2.16 23.95
C LEU A 118 19.49 -3.05 24.26
N VAL A 119 18.32 -2.43 24.41
CA VAL A 119 17.02 -3.08 24.62
C VAL A 119 16.23 -3.02 23.32
N TYR A 120 15.57 -4.12 22.96
CA TYR A 120 14.72 -4.20 21.79
C TYR A 120 13.25 -4.26 22.19
N GLY A 121 12.44 -3.32 21.68
CA GLY A 121 11.00 -3.23 21.90
C GLY A 121 10.22 -3.20 20.59
N SER A 122 8.89 -3.20 20.68
CA SER A 122 7.99 -3.15 19.54
C SER A 122 7.36 -1.78 19.32
N HIS A 123 6.98 -1.49 18.08
CA HIS A 123 6.33 -0.24 17.71
C HIS A 123 4.79 -0.33 17.85
N LYS A 124 4.29 -0.80 19.01
CA LYS A 124 2.85 -1.10 19.23
C LYS A 124 1.91 0.06 18.92
N TRP A 125 2.29 1.29 19.27
CA TRP A 125 1.48 2.48 18.97
C TRP A 125 1.42 2.80 17.48
N LEU A 126 2.55 2.62 16.76
CA LEU A 126 2.56 2.75 15.31
C LEU A 126 1.75 1.64 14.64
N TRP A 127 1.87 0.42 15.15
CA TRP A 127 1.07 -0.71 14.71
C TRP A 127 -0.43 -0.40 14.83
N LEU A 128 -0.88 0.03 16.00
CA LEU A 128 -2.28 0.36 16.25
C LEU A 128 -2.77 1.52 15.37
N GLY A 129 -2.06 2.66 15.37
CA GLY A 129 -2.46 3.81 14.57
C GLY A 129 -2.39 3.56 13.05
N GLY A 130 -1.39 2.78 12.61
CA GLY A 130 -1.29 2.35 11.22
C GLY A 130 -2.45 1.43 10.82
N LEU A 131 -2.76 0.43 11.66
CA LEU A 131 -3.85 -0.52 11.43
C LEU A 131 -5.21 0.18 11.41
N ALA A 132 -5.46 1.06 12.39
CA ALA A 132 -6.67 1.87 12.47
C ALA A 132 -6.88 2.71 11.20
N PHE A 133 -5.82 3.40 10.73
CA PHE A 133 -5.90 4.17 9.48
C PHE A 133 -6.26 3.29 8.28
N HIS A 134 -5.57 2.16 8.07
CA HIS A 134 -5.76 1.35 6.87
C HIS A 134 -7.10 0.60 6.87
N TRP A 135 -7.53 0.05 8.01
CA TRP A 135 -8.83 -0.61 8.10
C TRP A 135 -9.99 0.37 7.96
N SER A 136 -9.91 1.56 8.58
CA SER A 136 -10.91 2.59 8.35
C SER A 136 -10.97 2.99 6.87
N MET A 137 -9.83 3.24 6.24
CA MET A 137 -9.79 3.56 4.81
C MET A 137 -10.36 2.43 3.94
N LEU A 138 -10.04 1.17 4.23
CA LEU A 138 -10.56 0.01 3.49
C LEU A 138 -12.09 -0.06 3.61
N ILE A 139 -12.63 0.06 4.82
CA ILE A 139 -14.08 0.01 5.09
C ILE A 139 -14.80 1.22 4.46
N ILE A 140 -14.18 2.40 4.50
CA ILE A 140 -14.68 3.60 3.81
C ILE A 140 -14.68 3.38 2.30
N VAL A 141 -13.64 2.82 1.70
CA VAL A 141 -13.65 2.55 0.25
C VAL A 141 -14.73 1.50 -0.11
N ILE A 142 -14.87 0.43 0.68
CA ILE A 142 -15.87 -0.61 0.43
C ILE A 142 -17.29 -0.05 0.51
N ARG A 143 -17.63 0.78 1.51
CA ARG A 143 -18.98 1.37 1.57
C ARG A 143 -19.25 2.32 0.40
N HIS A 144 -18.23 3.00 -0.13
CA HIS A 144 -18.41 3.92 -1.25
C HIS A 144 -18.93 3.19 -2.50
N ALA A 145 -18.75 1.86 -2.59
CA ALA A 145 -19.37 1.03 -3.61
C ALA A 145 -20.89 1.22 -3.70
N ARG A 146 -21.58 1.63 -2.62
CA ARG A 146 -23.03 1.92 -2.62
C ARG A 146 -23.47 2.95 -3.66
N PHE A 147 -22.57 3.84 -4.06
CA PHE A 147 -22.87 4.88 -5.06
C PHE A 147 -22.71 4.35 -6.49
N PHE A 148 -21.91 3.30 -6.68
CA PHE A 148 -21.58 2.74 -7.99
C PHE A 148 -22.39 1.48 -8.34
N LEU A 149 -23.26 1.03 -7.44
CA LEU A 149 -24.06 -0.19 -7.60
C LEU A 149 -25.55 0.14 -7.53
N ALA A 150 -26.33 -0.49 -8.41
CA ALA A 150 -27.80 -0.40 -8.39
C ALA A 150 -28.35 -0.98 -7.08
N THR A 151 -27.92 -2.21 -6.76
CA THR A 151 -28.25 -2.95 -5.54
C THR A 151 -26.97 -3.25 -4.74
N LEU A 152 -27.01 -3.08 -3.43
CA LEU A 152 -25.86 -3.33 -2.57
C LEU A 152 -25.75 -4.84 -2.27
N PRO A 153 -24.58 -5.48 -2.50
CA PRO A 153 -24.36 -6.86 -2.09
C PRO A 153 -24.45 -7.01 -0.57
N VAL A 154 -25.06 -8.10 -0.10
CA VAL A 154 -25.30 -8.39 1.33
C VAL A 154 -24.04 -8.23 2.21
N PRO A 155 -22.83 -8.68 1.81
CA PRO A 155 -21.64 -8.50 2.64
C PRO A 155 -21.27 -7.03 2.85
N ILE A 156 -21.49 -6.17 1.85
CA ILE A 156 -21.20 -4.73 1.93
C ILE A 156 -22.27 -4.05 2.79
N GLU A 157 -23.53 -4.47 2.67
CA GLU A 157 -24.63 -3.98 3.50
C GLU A 157 -24.43 -4.30 4.98
N LEU A 158 -24.01 -5.52 5.31
CA LEU A 158 -23.71 -5.91 6.69
C LEU A 158 -22.54 -5.10 7.26
N LEU A 159 -21.49 -4.87 6.46
CA LEU A 159 -20.36 -4.03 6.85
C LEU A 159 -20.78 -2.57 7.09
N ASP A 160 -21.59 -2.01 6.18
CA ASP A 160 -22.09 -0.64 6.31
C ASP A 160 -22.96 -0.49 7.56
N THR A 161 -23.80 -1.49 7.86
CA THR A 161 -24.65 -1.52 9.05
C THR A 161 -23.82 -1.61 10.33
N ALA A 162 -22.82 -2.51 10.37
CA ALA A 162 -21.94 -2.66 11.53
C ALA A 162 -21.14 -1.39 11.83
N ASP A 163 -20.77 -0.62 10.79
CA ASP A 163 -20.03 0.62 10.99
C ASP A 163 -20.90 1.82 11.38
N ARG A 164 -22.23 1.74 11.20
CA ARG A 164 -23.18 2.66 11.85
C ARG A 164 -23.25 2.31 13.34
N PHE A 165 -22.12 2.48 14.01
CA PHE A 165 -21.88 2.03 15.38
C PHE A 165 -22.83 2.72 16.38
N LEU A 166 -23.39 3.87 15.99
CA LEU A 166 -24.35 4.63 16.76
C LEU A 166 -25.40 5.24 15.80
N ASP A 167 -26.48 4.49 15.53
CA ASP A 167 -27.77 5.03 15.03
C ASP A 167 -28.43 6.02 16.04
N VAL A 168 -27.65 6.52 17.00
CA VAL A 168 -28.00 7.50 18.03
C VAL A 168 -28.10 8.93 17.44
N THR A 169 -27.57 9.16 16.24
CA THR A 169 -27.61 10.47 15.55
C THR A 169 -28.33 10.38 14.22
N VAL A 170 -28.91 11.49 13.76
CA VAL A 170 -29.53 11.61 12.42
C VAL A 170 -28.77 12.67 11.61
N PRO A 171 -27.96 12.27 10.60
CA PRO A 171 -27.72 10.91 10.11
C PRO A 171 -26.78 10.08 11.02
N ALA A 172 -26.91 8.75 10.97
CA ALA A 172 -26.18 7.78 11.79
C ALA A 172 -24.67 8.01 11.81
N PHE A 173 -24.01 7.92 12.94
CA PHE A 173 -22.57 8.20 13.02
C PHE A 173 -21.74 6.99 12.57
N TYR A 174 -20.83 7.21 11.62
CA TYR A 174 -19.88 6.20 11.18
C TYR A 174 -18.60 6.25 12.01
N ILE A 175 -18.28 5.17 12.73
CA ILE A 175 -17.10 5.14 13.61
C ILE A 175 -15.80 5.17 12.80
N THR A 176 -15.77 4.54 11.62
CA THR A 176 -14.57 4.53 10.76
C THR A 176 -14.12 5.92 10.34
N ASP A 177 -15.04 6.87 10.12
CA ASP A 177 -14.73 8.27 9.79
C ASP A 177 -13.91 8.94 10.90
N ALA A 178 -14.37 8.79 12.14
CA ALA A 178 -13.69 9.36 13.31
C ALA A 178 -12.36 8.66 13.61
N VAL A 179 -12.33 7.33 13.50
CA VAL A 179 -11.11 6.54 13.68
C VAL A 179 -10.08 6.91 12.60
N ALA A 180 -10.49 7.14 11.36
CA ALA A 180 -9.60 7.58 10.28
C ALA A 180 -8.96 8.93 10.61
N LEU A 181 -9.75 9.94 11.03
CA LEU A 181 -9.23 11.25 11.41
C LEU A 181 -8.31 11.19 12.63
N ALA A 182 -8.68 10.42 13.66
CA ALA A 182 -7.86 10.23 14.83
C ALA A 182 -6.52 9.56 14.48
N ALA A 183 -6.55 8.53 13.63
CA ALA A 183 -5.36 7.82 13.17
C ALA A 183 -4.45 8.71 12.31
N ILE A 184 -5.00 9.49 11.37
CA ILE A 184 -4.24 10.47 10.58
C ILE A 184 -3.57 11.49 11.50
N THR A 185 -4.32 12.05 12.44
CA THR A 185 -3.81 13.03 13.41
C THR A 185 -2.68 12.43 14.23
N PHE A 186 -2.87 11.23 14.77
CA PHE A 186 -1.84 10.49 15.50
C PHE A 186 -0.57 10.26 14.64
N LEU A 187 -0.72 9.82 13.39
CA LEU A 187 0.42 9.54 12.50
C LEU A 187 1.20 10.82 12.15
N VAL A 188 0.51 11.94 11.93
CA VAL A 188 1.15 13.25 11.72
C VAL A 188 1.87 13.71 12.99
N LEU A 189 1.21 13.70 14.13
CA LEU A 189 1.79 14.13 15.41
C LEU A 189 3.01 13.27 15.78
N ARG A 190 2.92 11.93 15.65
CA ARG A 190 4.05 11.02 15.85
C ARG A 190 5.26 11.42 15.00
N ARG A 191 5.03 11.74 13.73
CA ARG A 191 6.10 12.15 12.80
C ARG A 191 6.74 13.48 13.17
N LEU A 192 5.99 14.37 13.83
CA LEU A 192 6.47 15.67 14.31
C LEU A 192 7.15 15.58 15.68
N SER A 193 6.72 14.68 16.55
CA SER A 193 7.28 14.53 17.90
C SER A 193 8.56 13.69 17.91
N ASP A 194 8.69 12.70 17.02
CA ASP A 194 9.90 11.87 16.92
C ASP A 194 11.02 12.60 16.13
N ALA A 195 12.16 12.84 16.78
CA ALA A 195 13.31 13.52 16.19
C ALA A 195 13.88 12.78 14.96
N LYS A 196 13.98 11.44 15.03
CA LYS A 196 14.49 10.62 13.92
C LYS A 196 13.54 10.74 12.73
N MET A 197 12.23 10.65 12.98
CA MET A 197 11.22 10.78 11.93
C MET A 197 11.21 12.17 11.30
N ARG A 198 11.36 13.25 12.06
CA ARG A 198 11.43 14.61 11.50
C ARG A 198 12.59 14.81 10.53
N ILE A 199 13.74 14.20 10.83
CA ILE A 199 14.93 14.27 9.96
C ILE A 199 14.67 13.52 8.66
N LEU A 200 14.17 12.28 8.76
CA LEU A 200 13.93 11.39 7.62
C LEU A 200 12.73 11.78 6.76
N SER A 201 11.75 12.49 7.32
CA SER A 201 10.52 12.82 6.60
C SER A 201 10.75 13.90 5.54
N LEU A 202 10.11 13.68 4.39
CA LEU A 202 10.06 14.58 3.24
C LEU A 202 8.66 15.20 3.12
N SER A 203 8.51 16.26 2.32
CA SER A 203 7.18 16.85 2.06
C SER A 203 6.20 15.85 1.44
N THR A 204 6.72 14.92 0.62
CA THR A 204 5.95 13.82 0.02
C THR A 204 5.41 12.81 1.05
N ASP A 205 5.90 12.82 2.29
CA ASP A 205 5.38 11.98 3.38
C ASP A 205 4.21 12.63 4.14
N TYR A 206 4.15 13.96 4.14
CA TYR A 206 3.06 14.72 4.77
C TYR A 206 1.90 14.95 3.80
N PHE A 207 2.18 15.15 2.51
CA PHE A 207 1.17 15.42 1.49
C PHE A 207 0.02 14.39 1.48
N PRO A 208 0.27 13.07 1.44
CA PRO A 208 -0.83 12.09 1.42
C PRO A 208 -1.64 12.12 2.71
N LEU A 209 -0.99 12.30 3.86
CA LEU A 209 -1.70 12.36 5.16
C LEU A 209 -2.65 13.57 5.22
N PHE A 210 -2.20 14.73 4.74
CA PHE A 210 -3.07 15.91 4.65
C PHE A 210 -4.15 15.77 3.58
N LEU A 211 -3.85 15.12 2.45
CA LEU A 211 -4.83 14.87 1.41
C LEU A 211 -5.93 13.92 1.90
N PHE A 212 -5.59 12.80 2.52
CA PHE A 212 -6.57 11.90 3.16
C PHE A 212 -7.36 12.62 4.26
N GLY A 213 -6.69 13.42 5.08
CA GLY A 213 -7.35 14.23 6.11
C GLY A 213 -8.38 15.20 5.52
N ALA A 214 -8.02 15.92 4.46
CA ALA A 214 -8.93 16.85 3.79
C ALA A 214 -10.11 16.12 3.12
N ILE A 215 -9.87 14.99 2.43
CA ILE A 215 -10.93 14.16 1.85
C ILE A 215 -11.91 13.72 2.94
N ALA A 216 -11.41 13.20 4.06
CA ALA A 216 -12.23 12.75 5.17
C ALA A 216 -13.00 13.90 5.83
N ILE A 217 -12.35 15.03 6.12
CA ILE A 217 -12.99 16.22 6.70
C ILE A 217 -14.13 16.70 5.80
N VAL A 218 -13.87 16.88 4.50
CA VAL A 218 -14.91 17.34 3.55
C VAL A 218 -16.03 16.30 3.45
N GLY A 219 -15.73 15.00 3.42
CA GLY A 219 -16.72 13.92 3.41
C GLY A 219 -17.64 13.95 4.63
N ILE A 220 -17.06 14.10 5.83
CA ILE A 220 -17.79 14.24 7.10
C ILE A 220 -18.64 15.52 7.08
N SER A 221 -18.09 16.66 6.64
CA SER A 221 -18.81 17.92 6.53
C SER A 221 -20.00 17.84 5.56
N MET A 222 -19.85 17.13 4.44
CA MET A 222 -20.96 16.89 3.50
C MET A 222 -22.11 16.12 4.14
N ARG A 223 -21.79 15.15 5.01
CA ARG A 223 -22.79 14.28 5.63
C ARG A 223 -23.49 14.92 6.82
N TYR A 224 -22.74 15.52 7.74
CA TYR A 224 -23.30 15.98 9.03
C TYR A 224 -23.60 17.48 9.06
N VAL A 225 -22.88 18.30 8.30
CA VAL A 225 -23.02 19.77 8.33
C VAL A 225 -23.91 20.26 7.21
N THR A 226 -23.51 20.02 5.95
CA THR A 226 -24.23 20.54 4.78
C THR A 226 -25.34 19.62 4.28
N LYS A 227 -25.29 18.33 4.66
CA LYS A 227 -26.32 17.32 4.36
C LYS A 227 -26.65 17.25 2.86
N VAL A 228 -25.61 17.07 2.05
CA VAL A 228 -25.71 16.98 0.58
C VAL A 228 -26.73 15.92 0.15
N ASN A 229 -27.55 16.24 -0.86
CA ASN A 229 -28.50 15.28 -1.43
C ASN A 229 -27.77 14.12 -2.11
N ILE A 230 -28.04 12.91 -1.65
CA ILE A 230 -27.37 11.69 -2.10
C ILE A 230 -27.87 11.23 -3.49
N MET A 231 -29.09 11.60 -3.89
CA MET A 231 -29.69 11.14 -5.15
C MET A 231 -28.88 11.60 -6.38
N PRO A 232 -28.58 12.91 -6.56
CA PRO A 232 -27.69 13.39 -7.61
C PRO A 232 -26.29 12.77 -7.55
N VAL A 233 -25.75 12.56 -6.35
CA VAL A 233 -24.43 11.93 -6.16
C VAL A 233 -24.41 10.51 -6.70
N LYS A 234 -25.43 9.71 -6.39
CA LYS A 234 -25.56 8.34 -6.90
C LYS A 234 -25.78 8.33 -8.41
N ALA A 235 -26.60 9.23 -8.95
CA ALA A 235 -26.82 9.35 -10.39
C ALA A 235 -25.51 9.67 -11.15
N LEU A 236 -24.72 10.61 -10.65
CA LEU A 236 -23.40 10.92 -11.22
C LEU A 236 -22.43 9.74 -11.12
N ALA A 237 -22.35 9.08 -9.96
CA ALA A 237 -21.48 7.91 -9.78
C ALA A 237 -21.84 6.76 -10.74
N MET A 238 -23.14 6.50 -10.96
CA MET A 238 -23.62 5.52 -11.94
C MET A 238 -23.32 5.94 -13.39
N THR A 239 -23.44 7.23 -13.69
CA THR A 239 -23.04 7.79 -15.00
C THR A 239 -21.56 7.55 -15.25
N LEU A 240 -20.69 7.87 -14.27
CA LEU A 240 -19.26 7.64 -14.38
C LEU A 240 -18.91 6.14 -14.56
N ALA A 241 -19.54 5.26 -13.76
CA ALA A 241 -19.32 3.82 -13.82
C ALA A 241 -19.77 3.18 -15.14
N SER A 242 -20.79 3.75 -15.78
CA SER A 242 -21.29 3.30 -17.09
C SER A 242 -20.59 3.99 -18.27
N PHE A 243 -19.51 4.74 -18.03
CA PHE A 243 -18.79 5.51 -19.04
C PHE A 243 -19.66 6.56 -19.77
N GLY A 244 -20.63 7.14 -19.06
CA GLY A 244 -21.51 8.19 -19.57
C GLY A 244 -20.95 9.61 -19.39
N PHE A 245 -21.47 10.54 -20.21
CA PHE A 245 -21.04 11.94 -20.26
C PHE A 245 -22.19 12.93 -20.00
N SER A 246 -23.24 12.48 -19.33
CA SER A 246 -24.40 13.33 -19.03
C SER A 246 -24.01 14.45 -18.06
N GLU A 247 -24.63 15.62 -18.22
CA GLU A 247 -24.43 16.73 -17.30
C GLU A 247 -24.91 16.36 -15.89
N PRO A 248 -24.16 16.72 -14.83
CA PRO A 248 -24.57 16.44 -13.47
C PRO A 248 -25.73 17.34 -13.05
N GLU A 249 -26.68 16.79 -12.29
CA GLU A 249 -27.63 17.61 -11.54
C GLU A 249 -26.91 18.46 -10.47
N PRO A 250 -27.48 19.59 -10.02
CA PRO A 250 -26.89 20.39 -8.96
C PRO A 250 -26.76 19.63 -7.63
N ILE A 251 -25.51 19.50 -7.13
CA ILE A 251 -25.21 18.75 -5.89
C ILE A 251 -24.78 19.68 -4.74
N GLY A 252 -23.79 20.53 -5.00
CA GLY A 252 -23.22 21.46 -4.03
C GLY A 252 -21.69 21.51 -4.09
N ALA A 253 -21.09 22.67 -3.81
CA ALA A 253 -19.66 22.91 -4.01
C ALA A 253 -18.75 21.94 -3.22
N LEU A 254 -19.11 21.58 -1.98
CA LEU A 254 -18.30 20.65 -1.17
C LEU A 254 -18.20 19.24 -1.78
N PHE A 255 -19.20 18.81 -2.55
CA PHE A 255 -19.13 17.54 -3.28
C PHE A 255 -18.03 17.57 -4.33
N TYR A 256 -17.97 18.63 -5.13
CA TYR A 256 -16.92 18.78 -6.14
C TYR A 256 -15.54 18.94 -5.50
N VAL A 257 -15.44 19.59 -4.34
CA VAL A 257 -14.20 19.62 -3.54
C VAL A 257 -13.76 18.20 -3.16
N HIS A 258 -14.67 17.41 -2.59
CA HIS A 258 -14.38 16.03 -2.18
C HIS A 258 -13.96 15.17 -3.39
N LEU A 259 -14.77 15.18 -4.45
CA LEU A 259 -14.51 14.43 -5.68
C LEU A 259 -13.18 14.81 -6.32
N PHE A 260 -12.87 16.11 -6.40
CA PHE A 260 -11.60 16.60 -6.95
C PHE A 260 -10.41 16.15 -6.11
N LEU A 261 -10.47 16.24 -4.78
CA LEU A 261 -9.39 15.77 -3.91
C LEU A 261 -9.18 14.26 -4.04
N VAL A 262 -10.25 13.48 -4.21
CA VAL A 262 -10.16 12.05 -4.54
C VAL A 262 -9.51 11.85 -5.91
N CYS A 263 -9.88 12.62 -6.93
CA CYS A 263 -9.24 12.55 -8.26
C CYS A 263 -7.74 12.87 -8.19
N VAL A 264 -7.34 13.88 -7.41
CA VAL A 264 -5.93 14.18 -7.15
C VAL A 264 -5.24 13.01 -6.46
N LEU A 265 -5.88 12.37 -5.47
CA LEU A 265 -5.36 11.17 -4.83
C LEU A 265 -5.14 10.05 -5.86
N LEU A 266 -6.13 9.75 -6.71
CA LEU A 266 -6.04 8.72 -7.74
C LEU A 266 -4.89 8.99 -8.72
N ALA A 267 -4.78 10.23 -9.22
CA ALA A 267 -3.70 10.64 -10.11
C ALA A 267 -2.31 10.58 -9.43
N TYR A 268 -2.25 10.79 -8.11
CA TYR A 268 -1.01 10.80 -7.34
C TYR A 268 -0.51 9.40 -6.94
N ILE A 269 -1.40 8.41 -6.76
CA ILE A 269 -1.05 7.03 -6.35
C ILE A 269 0.13 6.43 -7.16
N PRO A 270 0.09 6.35 -8.50
CA PRO A 270 1.13 5.63 -9.26
C PRO A 270 2.51 6.29 -9.19
N PHE A 271 2.58 7.58 -8.85
CA PHE A 271 3.82 8.36 -8.80
C PHE A 271 4.36 8.56 -7.38
N SER A 272 3.75 7.91 -6.38
CA SER A 272 4.05 8.18 -4.98
C SER A 272 4.36 6.92 -4.16
N LYS A 273 4.69 7.14 -2.88
CA LYS A 273 4.86 6.06 -1.89
C LYS A 273 3.57 5.27 -1.64
N LEU A 274 2.41 5.74 -2.09
CA LEU A 274 1.14 5.01 -1.96
C LEU A 274 1.11 3.73 -2.80
N VAL A 275 1.97 3.62 -3.82
CA VAL A 275 2.12 2.41 -4.64
C VAL A 275 2.51 1.16 -3.84
N HIS A 276 2.91 1.31 -2.57
CA HIS A 276 3.19 0.19 -1.65
C HIS A 276 2.01 -0.78 -1.53
N MET A 277 0.77 -0.32 -1.74
CA MET A 277 -0.43 -1.16 -1.73
C MET A 277 -0.36 -2.33 -2.72
N GLY A 278 0.28 -2.13 -3.87
CA GLY A 278 0.53 -3.19 -4.87
C GLY A 278 1.92 -3.82 -4.74
N GLY A 279 2.94 -3.00 -4.47
CA GLY A 279 4.34 -3.45 -4.48
C GLY A 279 4.67 -4.53 -3.43
N ILE A 280 3.92 -4.60 -2.33
CA ILE A 280 4.13 -5.62 -1.29
C ILE A 280 3.97 -7.07 -1.82
N PHE A 281 3.06 -7.28 -2.77
CA PHE A 281 2.78 -8.60 -3.34
C PHE A 281 3.87 -9.09 -4.31
N LEU A 282 4.62 -8.16 -4.88
CA LEU A 282 5.67 -8.44 -5.87
C LEU A 282 7.09 -8.30 -5.29
N SER A 283 7.21 -8.01 -3.99
CA SER A 283 8.51 -7.83 -3.34
C SER A 283 9.19 -9.18 -3.07
N PRO A 284 10.33 -9.49 -3.73
CA PRO A 284 11.04 -10.76 -3.57
C PRO A 284 11.45 -11.06 -2.13
N THR A 285 11.72 -10.00 -1.38
CA THR A 285 12.10 -10.09 0.04
C THR A 285 10.98 -10.58 0.95
N ARG A 286 9.72 -10.59 0.47
CA ARG A 286 8.54 -10.93 1.26
C ARG A 286 7.75 -12.10 0.67
N ASN A 287 7.60 -12.15 -0.65
CA ASN A 287 6.73 -13.11 -1.33
C ASN A 287 7.41 -14.45 -1.69
N LEU A 288 8.73 -14.56 -1.51
CA LEU A 288 9.46 -15.79 -1.78
C LEU A 288 9.59 -16.71 -0.54
N PRO A 289 9.63 -18.04 -0.74
CA PRO A 289 9.99 -18.98 0.32
C PRO A 289 11.50 -19.03 0.57
N ASN A 290 11.94 -19.08 1.83
CA ASN A 290 13.31 -19.41 2.20
C ASN A 290 13.58 -20.92 2.00
N ASN A 291 13.91 -21.30 0.77
CA ASN A 291 14.22 -22.69 0.41
C ASN A 291 15.50 -22.81 -0.43
N SER A 292 16.38 -21.81 -0.38
CA SER A 292 17.67 -21.82 -1.11
C SER A 292 18.57 -22.99 -0.74
N ARG A 293 18.43 -23.53 0.48
CA ARG A 293 19.14 -24.74 0.95
C ARG A 293 18.46 -26.06 0.56
N ALA A 294 17.18 -26.01 0.19
CA ALA A 294 16.37 -27.21 -0.07
C ALA A 294 16.07 -27.44 -1.55
N LYS A 295 16.19 -26.40 -2.38
CA LYS A 295 15.95 -26.46 -3.82
C LYS A 295 17.10 -25.80 -4.54
N TRP A 296 17.50 -26.38 -5.66
CA TRP A 296 18.41 -25.73 -6.59
C TRP A 296 17.66 -24.62 -7.33
N HIS A 297 18.15 -23.39 -7.23
CA HIS A 297 17.63 -22.23 -7.94
C HIS A 297 18.58 -21.90 -9.09
N LYS A 298 18.18 -22.21 -10.32
CA LYS A 298 18.96 -21.86 -11.51
C LYS A 298 18.78 -20.37 -11.81
N ASN A 299 19.87 -19.62 -11.80
CA ASN A 299 19.84 -18.21 -12.19
C ASN A 299 19.51 -18.11 -13.69
N PRO A 300 18.45 -17.39 -14.10
CA PRO A 300 18.09 -17.24 -15.51
C PRO A 300 19.14 -16.49 -16.34
N TRP A 301 20.08 -15.78 -15.70
CA TRP A 301 21.20 -15.09 -16.34
C TRP A 301 22.41 -16.00 -16.58
N ASN A 302 22.42 -17.22 -16.03
CA ASN A 302 23.54 -18.13 -16.29
C ASN A 302 23.49 -18.58 -17.75
N PRO A 303 24.60 -18.39 -18.52
CA PRO A 303 24.66 -18.91 -19.87
C PRO A 303 24.54 -20.43 -19.86
N ASP A 304 24.18 -21.01 -21.00
CA ASP A 304 24.21 -22.46 -21.16
C ASP A 304 25.67 -22.92 -21.26
N ILE A 305 26.31 -23.07 -20.10
CA ILE A 305 27.67 -23.55 -19.99
C ILE A 305 27.60 -25.06 -20.12
N LYS A 306 28.23 -25.60 -21.18
CA LYS A 306 28.50 -27.03 -21.25
C LYS A 306 29.48 -27.39 -20.14
N PHE A 307 28.96 -27.95 -19.06
CA PHE A 307 29.79 -28.52 -18.01
C PHE A 307 30.56 -29.68 -18.63
N ARG A 308 31.89 -29.62 -18.55
CA ARG A 308 32.74 -30.78 -18.85
C ARG A 308 32.83 -31.64 -17.61
N THR A 309 32.61 -32.92 -17.78
CA THR A 309 32.86 -33.90 -16.74
C THR A 309 34.35 -33.96 -16.43
N TYR A 310 34.69 -34.42 -15.22
CA TYR A 310 36.09 -34.67 -14.88
C TYR A 310 36.73 -35.65 -15.87
N ALA A 311 36.01 -36.66 -16.33
CA ALA A 311 36.50 -37.61 -17.32
C ALA A 311 36.87 -36.95 -18.67
N GLU A 312 36.04 -36.04 -19.18
CA GLU A 312 36.33 -35.30 -20.42
C GLU A 312 37.52 -34.34 -20.24
N TYR A 313 37.60 -33.69 -19.07
CA TYR A 313 38.73 -32.83 -18.73
C TYR A 313 40.03 -33.66 -18.61
N GLU A 314 39.97 -34.79 -17.94
CA GLU A 314 41.09 -35.69 -17.78
C GLU A 314 41.53 -36.24 -19.14
N ASP A 315 40.63 -36.69 -20.00
CA ASP A 315 40.98 -37.21 -21.33
C ASP A 315 41.71 -36.17 -22.21
N GLU A 316 41.35 -34.89 -22.12
CA GLU A 316 42.00 -33.81 -22.87
C GLU A 316 43.35 -33.38 -22.27
N PHE A 317 43.45 -33.36 -20.94
CA PHE A 317 44.60 -32.78 -20.23
C PHE A 317 45.49 -33.81 -19.53
N ARG A 318 45.22 -35.11 -19.63
CA ARG A 318 45.89 -36.20 -18.88
C ARG A 318 47.39 -36.09 -18.88
N GLU A 319 47.98 -35.95 -20.06
CA GLU A 319 49.44 -35.90 -20.21
C GLU A 319 50.06 -34.66 -19.57
N LYS A 320 49.35 -33.53 -19.60
CA LYS A 320 49.78 -32.30 -18.90
C LYS A 320 49.61 -32.45 -17.39
N MET A 321 48.54 -33.10 -16.93
CA MET A 321 48.28 -33.39 -15.52
C MET A 321 49.37 -34.31 -14.94
N LYS A 322 49.68 -35.42 -15.63
CA LYS A 322 50.77 -36.34 -15.27
C LYS A 322 52.11 -35.62 -15.17
N LYS A 323 52.46 -34.79 -16.17
CA LYS A 323 53.70 -33.99 -16.17
C LYS A 323 53.76 -32.97 -15.03
N ALA A 324 52.62 -32.45 -14.62
CA ALA A 324 52.49 -31.51 -13.49
C ALA A 324 52.36 -32.22 -12.12
N GLY A 325 52.41 -33.56 -12.07
CA GLY A 325 52.24 -34.33 -10.83
C GLY A 325 50.82 -34.31 -10.27
N ILE A 326 49.82 -33.96 -11.08
CA ILE A 326 48.40 -33.96 -10.70
C ILE A 326 47.86 -35.39 -10.89
N PRO A 327 47.21 -35.99 -9.87
CA PRO A 327 46.67 -37.35 -9.96
C PRO A 327 45.57 -37.47 -11.03
N VAL A 328 45.55 -38.61 -11.71
CA VAL A 328 44.63 -38.98 -12.81
C VAL A 328 43.98 -40.34 -12.50
N GLU A 329 42.72 -40.55 -12.88
CA GLU A 329 41.97 -41.78 -12.58
C GLU A 329 42.11 -42.84 -13.68
N LYS A 330 42.17 -42.42 -14.95
CA LYS A 330 42.41 -43.28 -16.10
C LYS A 330 43.91 -43.39 -16.37
N GLN A 331 44.46 -44.60 -16.26
CA GLN A 331 45.88 -44.85 -16.50
C GLN A 331 46.29 -44.57 -17.94
#